data_AF-R5A685-F1
#
_entry.id   AF-R5A685-F1
#
_cell.length_a   1.000
_cell.length_b   1.000
_cell.length_c   1.000
_cell.angle_alpha   90.00
_cell.angle_beta   90.00
_cell.angle_gamma   90.00
#
_symmetry.space_group_name_H-M   'P 1'
#
loop_
_entity.id
_entity.type
_entity.pdbx_description
1 polymer ?
#
loop_
_entity_poly.entity_id
_entity_poly.type
_entity_poly.pdbx_seq_one_letter_code
_entity_poly.pdbx_strand_id
1 'polypeptide(L)'
;MLFLFAFQRDTGSLYYQVAAIPQDGAVLLLEEWDELCLFAYTGSSPGSGNVMALNRTNGQVVSQYNSDHNKIVWAAVRGDCLMLVECDGSAAYLTRLSLSTLQKLDSRPLPIATEELEFFDCDGEGSFYFADPSDGNALWISSPDGSLQKVEELSSVSFLEITPEGTLFAVSGLYYFWGPAQDPQQWQSTVLTLTPEYLLEENYFVSKPFHTLYQYSDGTTTQVNYLTLPSDPLLCALDREEHLLYPGSDNTLQCVSLSGESLGSVSLRGTLLAVCGNGAIIQEEDYYWFTPIQFFQEPVTPTPVATPTPEVTPTPEVTPTPEVTPTPEVTPTPEVTPTPEVTPTPEVTPTPEVTPTPEVTPTPEVTPTPEVTPSPGPSPEPSPPPTPEGIVQEGDYLIMSIDVTLSKLLSYFSPDAVEVCRPDGTVVESGHLATGMTAREYTLVVLGDCDGSGSLSNKDLRAAQGLMLNSDIDSDPYHRAADMNGDGAVTTLDLILLAQSISS
;
A
#
# COMPACT_ATOMS: atom_id res chain seq x y z
N MET A 1 17.03 35.25 33.79
CA MET A 1 18.19 34.33 33.74
C MET A 1 17.76 33.12 32.92
N LEU A 2 17.78 33.26 31.59
CA LEU A 2 17.55 32.12 30.69
C LEU A 2 18.87 31.37 30.56
N PHE A 3 18.85 30.05 30.71
CA PHE A 3 19.92 29.19 30.24
C PHE A 3 19.48 28.54 28.92
N LEU A 4 20.04 29.03 27.81
CA LEU A 4 20.22 28.19 26.64
C LEU A 4 21.30 27.17 27.00
N PHE A 5 20.93 25.89 27.09
CA PHE A 5 21.90 24.81 27.00
C PHE A 5 21.88 24.26 25.57
N ALA A 6 22.83 24.75 24.76
CA ALA A 6 23.23 24.02 23.58
C ALA A 6 24.09 22.84 24.03
N PHE A 7 23.62 21.61 23.82
CA PHE A 7 24.46 20.42 23.92
C PHE A 7 25.06 20.06 22.57
N GLN A 8 26.20 19.38 22.61
CA GLN A 8 27.00 19.06 21.43
C GLN A 8 26.38 17.88 20.66
N ARG A 9 26.74 17.76 19.38
CA ARG A 9 26.33 16.63 18.54
C ARG A 9 26.91 15.33 19.08
N ASP A 10 26.04 14.44 19.54
CA ASP A 10 26.18 13.02 19.25
C ASP A 10 25.38 12.72 17.97
N THR A 11 25.83 11.74 17.18
CA THR A 11 25.16 11.32 15.93
C THR A 11 24.30 10.08 16.18
N GLY A 12 23.41 10.15 17.17
CA GLY A 12 22.48 9.08 17.55
C GLY A 12 21.04 9.38 17.14
N SER A 13 20.21 8.33 17.08
CA SER A 13 18.78 8.43 16.78
C SER A 13 18.06 9.41 17.71
N LEU A 14 17.09 10.14 17.16
CA LEU A 14 16.25 11.05 17.94
C LEU A 14 15.19 10.23 18.67
N TYR A 15 15.26 10.22 20.00
CA TYR A 15 14.26 9.59 20.87
C TYR A 15 13.13 10.59 21.16
N TYR A 16 11.89 10.18 20.96
CA TYR A 16 10.70 11.02 21.12
C TYR A 16 9.82 10.48 22.24
N GLN A 17 9.60 11.29 23.28
CA GLN A 17 8.70 10.95 24.38
C GLN A 17 7.25 10.99 23.89
N VAL A 18 6.57 9.84 23.82
CA VAL A 18 5.20 9.74 23.29
C VAL A 18 4.14 9.76 24.39
N ALA A 19 4.39 9.10 25.51
CA ALA A 19 3.44 9.01 26.62
C ALA A 19 4.13 8.84 27.98
N ALA A 20 3.44 9.20 29.06
CA ALA A 20 3.77 8.77 30.40
C ALA A 20 3.20 7.37 30.65
N ILE A 21 3.93 6.54 31.38
CA ILE A 21 3.54 5.16 31.67
C ILE A 21 2.46 5.18 32.76
N PRO A 22 1.25 4.64 32.50
CA PRO A 22 0.23 4.51 33.53
C PRO A 22 0.65 3.43 34.55
N GLN A 23 0.06 3.46 35.75
CA GLN A 23 0.33 2.41 36.74
C GLN A 23 -0.01 1.03 36.15
N ASP A 24 0.89 0.06 36.32
CA ASP A 24 0.80 -1.29 35.73
C ASP A 24 0.58 -1.28 34.21
N GLY A 25 1.19 -0.30 33.53
CA GLY A 25 1.07 -0.09 32.08
C GLY A 25 1.90 -1.06 31.26
N ALA A 26 1.28 -1.60 30.21
CA ALA A 26 1.90 -2.51 29.24
C ALA A 26 1.57 -2.05 27.82
N VAL A 27 2.51 -2.26 26.90
CA VAL A 27 2.26 -2.10 25.46
C VAL A 27 1.36 -3.24 24.99
N LEU A 28 0.44 -2.95 24.09
CA LEU A 28 -0.45 -3.91 23.44
C LEU A 28 -0.16 -4.04 21.95
N LEU A 29 0.31 -2.97 21.31
CA LEU A 29 0.61 -2.93 19.88
C LEU A 29 1.73 -1.94 19.56
N LEU A 30 2.61 -2.31 18.64
CA LEU A 30 3.37 -1.39 17.80
C LEU A 30 3.44 -1.96 16.39
N GLU A 31 2.72 -1.35 15.45
CA GLU A 31 2.56 -1.86 14.08
C GLU A 31 2.77 -0.73 13.06
N GLU A 32 3.24 -1.02 11.86
CA GLU A 32 3.33 -0.02 10.78
C GLU A 32 2.04 0.02 9.97
N TRP A 33 1.61 1.24 9.61
CA TRP A 33 0.60 1.44 8.60
C TRP A 33 0.89 2.75 7.84
N ASP A 34 1.09 2.67 6.53
CA ASP A 34 1.44 3.81 5.67
C ASP A 34 2.66 4.61 6.23
N GLU A 35 2.57 5.93 6.44
CA GLU A 35 3.61 6.77 7.05
C GLU A 35 3.51 6.87 8.58
N LEU A 36 2.75 5.96 9.20
CA LEU A 36 2.45 5.94 10.62
C LEU A 36 2.96 4.66 11.30
N CYS A 37 3.26 4.77 12.59
CA CYS A 37 3.35 3.64 13.51
C CYS A 37 2.18 3.74 14.50
N LEU A 38 1.36 2.70 14.56
CA LEU A 38 0.22 2.61 15.46
C LEU A 38 0.68 1.99 16.78
N PHE A 39 0.53 2.75 17.86
CA PHE A 39 1.00 2.41 19.20
C PHE A 39 -0.17 2.36 20.17
N ALA A 40 -0.40 1.20 20.80
CA ALA A 40 -1.45 1.02 21.81
C ALA A 40 -0.85 0.55 23.14
N TYR A 41 -1.36 1.08 24.26
CA TYR A 41 -0.98 0.65 25.60
C TYR A 41 -2.16 0.67 26.57
N THR A 42 -2.06 -0.14 27.62
CA THR A 42 -3.03 -0.24 28.74
C THR A 42 -2.45 0.35 30.02
N GLY A 43 -3.28 0.47 31.07
CA GLY A 43 -2.86 0.62 32.48
C GLY A 43 -3.78 -0.11 33.46
N SER A 44 -3.67 0.18 34.76
CA SER A 44 -4.39 -0.51 35.83
C SER A 44 -5.87 -0.12 35.96
N SER A 45 -6.25 1.09 35.51
CA SER A 45 -7.63 1.59 35.57
C SER A 45 -8.25 1.77 34.17
N PRO A 46 -9.59 1.76 34.04
CA PRO A 46 -10.25 2.28 32.85
C PRO A 46 -9.79 3.72 32.55
N GLY A 47 -9.73 4.08 31.26
CA GLY A 47 -9.23 5.39 30.81
C GLY A 47 -7.74 5.66 31.03
N SER A 48 -6.95 4.70 31.51
CA SER A 48 -5.48 4.84 31.61
C SER A 48 -4.71 4.30 30.39
N GLY A 49 -5.39 3.51 29.55
CA GLY A 49 -4.90 3.08 28.24
C GLY A 49 -5.26 4.05 27.12
N ASN A 50 -4.44 4.08 26.08
CA ASN A 50 -4.55 5.03 24.96
C ASN A 50 -4.01 4.36 23.68
N VAL A 51 -4.44 4.90 22.53
CA VAL A 51 -3.95 4.53 21.21
C VAL A 51 -3.46 5.79 20.52
N MET A 52 -2.29 5.74 19.89
CA MET A 52 -1.66 6.85 19.19
C MET A 52 -1.25 6.42 17.79
N ALA A 53 -1.52 7.26 16.80
CA ALA A 53 -0.86 7.17 15.51
C ALA A 53 0.34 8.12 15.52
N LEU A 54 1.55 7.57 15.45
CA LEU A 54 2.81 8.29 15.48
C LEU A 54 3.32 8.46 14.04
N ASN A 55 3.89 9.61 13.68
CA ASN A 55 4.62 9.70 12.41
C ASN A 55 5.88 8.82 12.47
N ARG A 56 6.00 7.88 11.54
CA ARG A 56 7.07 6.86 11.49
C ARG A 56 8.48 7.44 11.58
N THR A 57 8.71 8.58 10.92
CA THR A 57 10.04 9.22 10.82
C THR A 57 10.45 10.00 12.07
N ASN A 58 9.51 10.50 12.87
CA ASN A 58 9.81 11.44 13.97
C ASN A 58 8.99 11.24 15.26
N GLY A 59 8.23 10.17 15.40
CA GLY A 59 7.48 9.84 16.61
C GLY A 59 6.41 10.85 17.04
N GLN A 60 6.13 11.89 16.25
CA GLN A 60 5.13 12.89 16.61
C GLN A 60 3.73 12.27 16.55
N VAL A 61 2.96 12.41 17.63
CA VAL A 61 1.54 12.01 17.66
C VAL A 61 0.75 12.83 16.63
N VAL A 62 0.15 12.13 15.66
CA VAL A 62 -0.70 12.67 14.59
C VAL A 62 -2.17 12.63 15.00
N SER A 63 -2.61 11.50 15.55
CA SER A 63 -3.95 11.28 16.10
C SER A 63 -3.89 10.40 17.35
N GLN A 64 -4.94 10.41 18.17
CA GLN A 64 -5.02 9.56 19.37
C GLN A 64 -6.47 9.22 19.74
N TYR A 65 -6.69 8.04 20.31
CA TYR A 65 -7.96 7.57 20.87
C TYR A 65 -7.78 7.16 22.33
N ASN A 66 -8.48 7.86 23.23
CA ASN A 66 -8.48 7.60 24.66
C ASN A 66 -9.77 6.82 25.01
N SER A 67 -9.64 5.71 25.73
CA SER A 67 -10.80 4.89 26.10
C SER A 67 -11.46 5.44 27.39
N ASP A 68 -12.18 6.56 27.29
CA ASP A 68 -12.68 7.38 28.42
C ASP A 68 -13.30 6.60 29.60
N HIS A 69 -13.86 5.42 29.36
CA HIS A 69 -14.60 4.62 30.36
C HIS A 69 -14.15 3.16 30.50
N ASN A 70 -13.36 2.62 29.57
CA ASN A 70 -13.01 1.20 29.52
C ASN A 70 -11.50 1.01 29.67
N LYS A 71 -11.07 -0.22 29.97
CA LYS A 71 -9.65 -0.64 29.87
C LYS A 71 -9.44 -1.34 28.54
N ILE A 72 -8.53 -0.85 27.70
CA ILE A 72 -8.06 -1.58 26.52
C ILE A 72 -7.26 -2.80 27.01
N VAL A 73 -7.53 -3.99 26.49
CA VAL A 73 -6.82 -5.24 26.88
C VAL A 73 -6.10 -5.92 25.72
N TRP A 74 -6.46 -5.60 24.47
CA TRP A 74 -5.85 -6.12 23.25
C TRP A 74 -6.06 -5.12 22.11
N ALA A 75 -5.12 -5.08 21.15
CA ALA A 75 -5.18 -4.24 19.97
C ALA A 75 -4.39 -4.87 18.80
N ALA A 76 -4.91 -4.81 17.57
CA ALA A 76 -4.19 -5.20 16.34
C ALA A 76 -4.81 -4.59 15.06
N VAL A 77 -4.03 -4.40 14.00
CA VAL A 77 -4.55 -3.99 12.68
C VAL A 77 -5.16 -5.20 11.95
N ARG A 78 -6.30 -4.98 11.30
CA ARG A 78 -7.00 -5.98 10.46
C ARG A 78 -7.62 -5.25 9.27
N GLY A 79 -7.06 -5.44 8.07
CA GLY A 79 -7.41 -4.62 6.90
C GLY A 79 -7.32 -3.12 7.20
N ASP A 80 -8.32 -2.35 6.78
CA ASP A 80 -8.39 -0.88 6.97
C ASP A 80 -8.78 -0.41 8.39
N CYS A 81 -8.89 -1.33 9.36
CA CYS A 81 -9.32 -1.04 10.73
C CYS A 81 -8.24 -1.37 11.77
N LEU A 82 -8.13 -0.51 12.79
CA LEU A 82 -7.51 -0.88 14.07
C LEU A 82 -8.58 -1.42 15.00
N MET A 83 -8.38 -2.67 15.41
CA MET A 83 -9.31 -3.42 16.24
C MET A 83 -8.86 -3.36 17.69
N LEU A 84 -9.78 -3.06 18.62
CA LEU A 84 -9.53 -3.01 20.06
C LEU A 84 -10.51 -3.91 20.81
N VAL A 85 -10.02 -4.66 21.80
CA VAL A 85 -10.89 -5.19 22.86
C VAL A 85 -10.81 -4.25 24.07
N GLU A 86 -11.97 -3.72 24.46
CA GLU A 86 -12.15 -2.77 25.57
C GLU A 86 -13.07 -3.39 26.64
N CYS A 87 -12.69 -3.30 27.92
CA CYS A 87 -13.41 -3.94 29.03
C CYS A 87 -13.94 -2.92 30.07
N ASP A 88 -15.20 -3.08 30.47
CA ASP A 88 -15.81 -2.41 31.63
C ASP A 88 -16.14 -3.45 32.71
N GLY A 89 -15.18 -3.65 33.62
CA GLY A 89 -15.27 -4.63 34.70
C GLY A 89 -15.31 -6.08 34.21
N SER A 90 -16.51 -6.60 33.97
CA SER A 90 -16.75 -7.97 33.48
C SER A 90 -17.10 -8.04 31.99
N ALA A 91 -17.64 -6.95 31.42
CA ALA A 91 -18.10 -6.93 30.03
C ALA A 91 -16.96 -6.51 29.10
N ALA A 92 -16.71 -7.32 28.06
CA ALA A 92 -15.79 -6.99 26.98
C ALA A 92 -16.55 -6.46 25.75
N TYR A 93 -15.91 -5.58 25.00
CA TYR A 93 -16.43 -4.94 23.79
C TYR A 93 -15.38 -4.98 22.69
N LEU A 94 -15.79 -5.29 21.46
CA LEU A 94 -14.98 -5.06 20.28
C LEU A 94 -15.26 -3.64 19.78
N THR A 95 -14.21 -2.89 19.48
CA THR A 95 -14.26 -1.50 19.00
C THR A 95 -13.39 -1.36 17.76
N ARG A 96 -13.94 -0.77 16.69
CA ARG A 96 -13.20 -0.50 15.45
C ARG A 96 -12.85 0.97 15.32
N LEU A 97 -11.59 1.27 15.03
CA LEU A 97 -11.10 2.63 14.75
C LEU A 97 -10.57 2.73 13.31
N SER A 98 -10.75 3.89 12.66
CA SER A 98 -10.05 4.20 11.40
C SER A 98 -8.55 4.33 11.65
N LEU A 99 -7.69 3.71 10.84
CA LEU A 99 -6.23 3.69 11.07
C LEU A 99 -5.59 5.09 11.16
N SER A 100 -5.85 5.97 10.20
CA SER A 100 -5.24 7.31 10.15
C SER A 100 -5.72 8.28 11.24
N THR A 101 -7.04 8.41 11.42
CA THR A 101 -7.62 9.44 12.31
C THR A 101 -7.97 8.94 13.70
N LEU A 102 -7.89 7.62 13.94
CA LEU A 102 -8.33 6.93 15.17
C LEU A 102 -9.77 7.29 15.61
N GLN A 103 -10.62 7.67 14.66
CA GLN A 103 -12.05 7.87 14.89
C GLN A 103 -12.73 6.52 15.09
N LYS A 104 -13.53 6.42 16.15
CA LYS A 104 -14.33 5.24 16.49
C LYS A 104 -15.48 5.08 15.49
N LEU A 105 -15.40 4.01 14.70
CA LEU A 105 -16.38 3.66 13.66
C LEU A 105 -17.62 3.05 14.31
N ASP A 106 -17.40 2.04 15.16
CA ASP A 106 -18.43 1.33 15.90
C ASP A 106 -17.86 0.69 17.19
N SER A 107 -18.76 0.07 17.96
CA SER A 107 -18.41 -0.80 19.08
C SER A 107 -19.59 -1.70 19.43
N ARG A 108 -19.31 -2.98 19.73
CA ARG A 108 -20.33 -3.98 20.10
C ARG A 108 -19.88 -4.78 21.32
N PRO A 109 -20.79 -5.19 22.22
CA PRO A 109 -20.46 -6.13 23.29
C PRO A 109 -20.06 -7.48 22.69
N LEU A 110 -19.13 -8.14 23.35
CA LEU A 110 -18.69 -9.50 23.02
C LEU A 110 -19.54 -10.56 23.75
N PRO A 111 -19.63 -11.79 23.23
CA PRO A 111 -20.43 -12.87 23.84
C PRO A 111 -19.79 -13.53 25.06
N ILE A 112 -18.53 -13.19 25.37
CA ILE A 112 -17.66 -13.84 26.35
C ILE A 112 -17.23 -12.85 27.45
N ALA A 113 -17.03 -13.31 28.69
CA ALA A 113 -16.63 -12.44 29.79
C ALA A 113 -15.14 -12.07 29.71
N THR A 114 -14.77 -10.93 30.32
CA THR A 114 -13.37 -10.45 30.36
C THR A 114 -12.41 -11.44 31.02
N GLU A 115 -12.90 -12.29 31.94
CA GLU A 115 -12.11 -13.32 32.63
C GLU A 115 -11.97 -14.65 31.87
N GLU A 116 -12.63 -14.77 30.70
CA GLU A 116 -12.64 -15.98 29.86
C GLU A 116 -11.87 -15.79 28.54
N LEU A 117 -11.33 -14.59 28.29
CA LEU A 117 -10.54 -14.23 27.12
C LEU A 117 -9.12 -14.85 27.16
N GLU A 118 -8.99 -16.13 26.80
CA GLU A 118 -7.69 -16.82 26.66
C GLU A 118 -7.23 -16.96 25.20
N PHE A 119 -8.10 -17.45 24.29
CA PHE A 119 -7.81 -17.59 22.86
C PHE A 119 -8.89 -16.87 22.05
N PHE A 120 -8.55 -15.73 21.45
CA PHE A 120 -9.47 -14.93 20.63
C PHE A 120 -8.73 -14.06 19.61
N ASP A 121 -9.41 -13.69 18.52
CA ASP A 121 -8.98 -12.67 17.54
C ASP A 121 -10.22 -12.14 16.77
N CYS A 122 -10.03 -11.24 15.80
CA CYS A 122 -11.08 -10.73 14.91
C CYS A 122 -10.57 -10.47 13.48
N ASP A 123 -11.49 -10.50 12.51
CA ASP A 123 -11.24 -10.01 11.15
C ASP A 123 -11.49 -8.49 11.04
N GLY A 124 -11.15 -7.88 9.90
CA GLY A 124 -11.37 -6.44 9.66
C GLY A 124 -12.84 -6.03 9.58
N GLU A 125 -13.73 -6.96 9.23
CA GLU A 125 -15.19 -6.74 9.21
C GLU A 125 -15.79 -6.69 10.63
N GLY A 126 -15.04 -7.15 11.63
CA GLY A 126 -15.43 -7.19 13.02
C GLY A 126 -16.14 -8.48 13.44
N SER A 127 -16.00 -9.57 12.68
CA SER A 127 -16.27 -10.93 13.16
C SER A 127 -15.25 -11.27 14.25
N PHE A 128 -15.70 -11.84 15.36
CA PHE A 128 -14.89 -12.12 16.54
C PHE A 128 -14.84 -13.64 16.79
N TYR A 129 -13.64 -14.18 16.80
CA TYR A 129 -13.34 -15.61 16.88
C TYR A 129 -12.83 -15.89 18.29
N PHE A 130 -13.38 -16.87 18.99
CA PHE A 130 -13.00 -17.16 20.37
C PHE A 130 -13.19 -18.63 20.73
N ALA A 131 -12.29 -19.17 21.56
CA ALA A 131 -12.50 -20.46 22.19
C ALA A 131 -13.39 -20.30 23.43
N ASP A 132 -14.49 -21.05 23.53
CA ASP A 132 -15.38 -21.03 24.70
C ASP A 132 -14.91 -22.05 25.76
N PRO A 133 -14.43 -21.63 26.95
CA PRO A 133 -13.96 -22.55 27.98
C PRO A 133 -15.08 -23.42 28.60
N SER A 134 -16.33 -22.99 28.52
CA SER A 134 -17.50 -23.74 28.99
C SER A 134 -17.90 -24.88 28.04
N ASP A 135 -17.54 -24.75 26.75
CA ASP A 135 -17.70 -25.74 25.68
C ASP A 135 -16.37 -26.44 25.30
N GLY A 136 -15.41 -26.46 26.24
CA GLY A 136 -14.17 -27.26 26.13
C GLY A 136 -13.07 -26.64 25.25
N ASN A 137 -13.06 -25.31 25.13
CA ASN A 137 -12.28 -24.53 24.16
C ASN A 137 -12.70 -24.82 22.70
N ALA A 138 -13.98 -25.08 22.45
CA ALA A 138 -14.49 -25.11 21.08
C ALA A 138 -14.48 -23.70 20.45
N LEU A 139 -14.13 -23.59 19.16
CA LEU A 139 -14.15 -22.30 18.45
C LEU A 139 -15.58 -21.87 18.13
N TRP A 140 -15.88 -20.63 18.50
CA TRP A 140 -17.08 -19.90 18.12
C TRP A 140 -16.71 -18.64 17.35
N ILE A 141 -17.54 -18.31 16.36
CA ILE A 141 -17.49 -17.08 15.57
C ILE A 141 -18.71 -16.24 15.96
N SER A 142 -18.49 -15.00 16.38
CA SER A 142 -19.51 -13.98 16.56
C SER A 142 -19.44 -12.98 15.44
N SER A 143 -20.39 -13.01 14.51
CA SER A 143 -20.46 -12.06 13.40
C SER A 143 -20.80 -10.63 13.87
N PRO A 144 -20.58 -9.58 13.06
CA PRO A 144 -20.87 -8.19 13.43
C PRO A 144 -22.32 -7.91 13.86
N ASP A 145 -23.29 -8.70 13.37
CA ASP A 145 -24.71 -8.62 13.74
C ASP A 145 -25.04 -9.24 15.12
N GLY A 146 -24.06 -9.90 15.76
CA GLY A 146 -24.22 -10.61 17.02
C GLY A 146 -24.74 -12.05 16.90
N SER A 147 -24.86 -12.60 15.67
CA SER A 147 -25.10 -14.03 15.49
C SER A 147 -23.87 -14.86 15.92
N LEU A 148 -24.10 -16.13 16.26
CA LEU A 148 -23.08 -17.05 16.78
C LEU A 148 -23.08 -18.36 15.97
N GLN A 149 -21.89 -18.76 15.51
CA GLN A 149 -21.64 -20.02 14.81
C GLN A 149 -20.51 -20.78 15.50
N LYS A 150 -20.73 -22.06 15.81
CA LYS A 150 -19.66 -22.98 16.25
C LYS A 150 -18.94 -23.57 15.04
N VAL A 151 -17.62 -23.77 15.14
CA VAL A 151 -16.84 -24.57 14.17
C VAL A 151 -16.56 -25.94 14.78
N GLU A 152 -17.24 -26.97 14.29
CA GLU A 152 -17.26 -28.31 14.91
C GLU A 152 -15.90 -29.04 14.81
N GLU A 153 -15.11 -28.70 13.78
CA GLU A 153 -13.74 -29.19 13.55
C GLU A 153 -12.75 -28.73 14.65
N LEU A 154 -12.97 -27.53 15.19
CA LEU A 154 -12.07 -26.85 16.15
C LEU A 154 -12.62 -26.96 17.57
N SER A 155 -12.81 -28.19 18.04
CA SER A 155 -13.45 -28.51 19.32
C SER A 155 -12.53 -28.51 20.57
N SER A 156 -11.24 -28.16 20.43
CA SER A 156 -10.31 -28.03 21.57
C SER A 156 -9.12 -27.13 21.21
N VAL A 157 -9.39 -25.84 21.05
CA VAL A 157 -8.44 -24.79 20.64
C VAL A 157 -7.36 -24.57 21.70
N SER A 158 -6.11 -24.49 21.25
CA SER A 158 -4.93 -24.16 22.06
C SER A 158 -3.99 -23.11 21.44
N PHE A 159 -4.36 -22.59 20.27
CA PHE A 159 -3.76 -21.45 19.58
C PHE A 159 -4.79 -20.90 18.59
N LEU A 160 -4.91 -19.57 18.48
CA LEU A 160 -5.79 -18.88 17.55
C LEU A 160 -5.25 -17.46 17.33
N GLU A 161 -4.86 -17.14 16.10
CA GLU A 161 -4.48 -15.79 15.67
C GLU A 161 -5.02 -15.55 14.25
N ILE A 162 -5.29 -14.29 13.92
CA ILE A 162 -5.66 -13.84 12.57
C ILE A 162 -4.61 -12.81 12.14
N THR A 163 -4.19 -12.86 10.88
CA THR A 163 -3.16 -11.97 10.33
C THR A 163 -3.76 -10.66 9.81
N PRO A 164 -2.94 -9.62 9.54
CA PRO A 164 -3.44 -8.34 9.02
C PRO A 164 -4.18 -8.45 7.68
N GLU A 165 -3.81 -9.37 6.78
CA GLU A 165 -4.51 -9.62 5.49
C GLU A 165 -5.74 -10.53 5.66
N GLY A 166 -6.01 -11.05 6.87
CA GLY A 166 -7.23 -11.78 7.22
C GLY A 166 -7.15 -13.30 7.14
N THR A 167 -5.94 -13.89 7.12
CA THR A 167 -5.75 -15.34 7.24
C THR A 167 -5.90 -15.75 8.70
N LEU A 168 -6.85 -16.64 8.99
CA LEU A 168 -6.98 -17.26 10.31
C LEU A 168 -6.03 -18.46 10.40
N PHE A 169 -5.37 -18.61 11.55
CA PHE A 169 -4.59 -19.78 11.92
C PHE A 169 -5.01 -20.29 13.30
N ALA A 170 -5.27 -21.59 13.43
CA ALA A 170 -5.70 -22.20 14.69
C ALA A 170 -5.12 -23.60 14.91
N VAL A 171 -4.90 -23.97 16.17
CA VAL A 171 -4.53 -25.34 16.59
C VAL A 171 -5.65 -25.94 17.42
N SER A 172 -6.11 -27.14 17.05
CA SER A 172 -7.02 -27.97 17.85
C SER A 172 -6.45 -29.37 18.03
N GLY A 173 -6.10 -29.72 19.28
CA GLY A 173 -5.47 -30.99 19.63
C GLY A 173 -4.09 -31.23 18.98
N LEU A 174 -4.07 -31.86 17.80
CA LEU A 174 -2.87 -32.14 17.00
C LEU A 174 -2.95 -31.56 15.57
N TYR A 175 -4.08 -30.93 15.22
CA TYR A 175 -4.33 -30.39 13.89
C TYR A 175 -4.13 -28.88 13.88
N TYR A 176 -3.48 -28.40 12.83
CA TYR A 176 -3.41 -26.99 12.46
C TYR A 176 -4.40 -26.73 11.34
N PHE A 177 -5.06 -25.59 11.39
CA PHE A 177 -6.03 -25.11 10.42
C PHE A 177 -5.60 -23.73 9.94
N TRP A 178 -5.73 -23.47 8.65
CA TRP A 178 -5.47 -22.15 8.06
C TRP A 178 -6.37 -21.85 6.88
N GLY A 179 -6.66 -20.58 6.66
CA GLY A 179 -7.40 -20.08 5.49
C GLY A 179 -8.04 -18.72 5.75
N PRO A 180 -8.81 -18.17 4.78
CA PRO A 180 -9.48 -16.88 4.95
C PRO A 180 -10.42 -16.92 6.16
N ALA A 181 -10.27 -15.99 7.12
CA ALA A 181 -11.08 -15.99 8.34
C ALA A 181 -12.59 -15.97 8.04
N GLN A 182 -12.97 -15.24 6.99
CA GLN A 182 -14.35 -15.04 6.54
C GLN A 182 -14.98 -16.30 5.89
N ASP A 183 -14.20 -17.27 5.42
CA ASP A 183 -14.73 -18.50 4.81
C ASP A 183 -14.14 -19.79 5.44
N PRO A 184 -14.76 -20.28 6.53
CA PRO A 184 -14.41 -21.56 7.15
C PRO A 184 -14.58 -22.80 6.26
N GLN A 185 -15.22 -22.72 5.08
CA GLN A 185 -15.27 -23.84 4.14
C GLN A 185 -14.00 -23.97 3.29
N GLN A 186 -13.18 -22.92 3.22
CA GLN A 186 -11.87 -22.94 2.55
C GLN A 186 -10.72 -23.34 3.49
N TRP A 187 -10.97 -23.53 4.80
CA TRP A 187 -9.94 -23.87 5.76
C TRP A 187 -9.30 -25.22 5.47
N GLN A 188 -8.01 -25.19 5.20
CA GLN A 188 -7.17 -26.36 5.00
C GLN A 188 -6.65 -26.83 6.36
N SER A 189 -6.21 -28.09 6.46
CA SER A 189 -5.66 -28.61 7.72
C SER A 189 -4.53 -29.63 7.53
N THR A 190 -3.65 -29.71 8.53
CA THR A 190 -2.51 -30.65 8.59
C THR A 190 -2.23 -31.09 10.02
N VAL A 191 -1.44 -32.15 10.20
CA VAL A 191 -1.01 -32.61 11.53
C VAL A 191 0.33 -31.97 11.89
N LEU A 192 0.39 -31.29 13.04
CA LEU A 192 1.61 -30.62 13.48
C LEU A 192 2.63 -31.56 14.09
N THR A 193 3.89 -31.23 13.86
CA THR A 193 5.07 -31.75 14.58
C THR A 193 5.69 -30.71 15.53
N LEU A 194 5.29 -29.44 15.40
CA LEU A 194 5.75 -28.26 16.13
C LEU A 194 4.54 -27.41 16.50
N THR A 195 4.54 -26.73 17.65
CA THR A 195 3.40 -25.89 18.06
C THR A 195 3.73 -24.42 17.83
N PRO A 196 2.93 -23.66 17.05
CA PRO A 196 3.04 -22.20 16.99
C PRO A 196 2.96 -21.56 18.38
N GLU A 197 3.61 -20.41 18.51
CA GLU A 197 3.62 -19.57 19.71
C GLU A 197 3.00 -18.20 19.44
N TYR A 198 3.34 -17.62 18.28
CA TYR A 198 2.72 -16.47 17.63
C TYR A 198 3.08 -16.49 16.13
N LEU A 199 2.31 -15.79 15.31
CA LEU A 199 2.56 -15.51 13.90
C LEU A 199 3.50 -14.31 13.71
N LEU A 200 4.12 -14.20 12.54
CA LEU A 200 4.96 -13.09 12.13
C LEU A 200 4.71 -12.84 10.64
N GLU A 201 3.90 -11.83 10.31
CA GLU A 201 3.27 -11.67 8.98
C GLU A 201 2.43 -12.90 8.55
N GLU A 202 1.93 -12.90 7.31
CA GLU A 202 1.07 -13.97 6.75
C GLU A 202 1.69 -15.37 6.77
N ASN A 203 3.00 -15.48 6.52
CA ASN A 203 3.63 -16.74 6.12
C ASN A 203 4.74 -17.21 7.07
N TYR A 204 4.97 -16.54 8.21
CA TYR A 204 5.94 -17.00 9.20
C TYR A 204 5.31 -17.16 10.58
N PHE A 205 5.89 -18.04 11.39
CA PHE A 205 5.50 -18.24 12.78
C PHE A 205 6.70 -18.64 13.63
N VAL A 206 6.64 -18.33 14.92
CA VAL A 206 7.64 -18.77 15.90
C VAL A 206 7.09 -19.98 16.66
N SER A 207 7.94 -20.99 16.89
CA SER A 207 7.49 -22.29 17.42
C SER A 207 8.00 -22.60 18.84
N LYS A 208 7.10 -23.09 19.70
CA LYS A 208 7.43 -23.75 20.96
C LYS A 208 8.05 -25.13 20.72
N PRO A 209 9.04 -25.58 21.53
CA PRO A 209 9.60 -24.94 22.72
C PRO A 209 10.95 -24.22 22.46
N PHE A 210 11.34 -24.00 21.20
CA PHE A 210 12.68 -23.52 20.83
C PHE A 210 12.73 -22.06 20.35
N HIS A 211 11.58 -21.38 20.32
CA HIS A 211 11.38 -20.02 19.80
C HIS A 211 12.06 -19.81 18.44
N THR A 212 11.93 -20.80 17.55
CA THR A 212 12.57 -20.84 16.24
C THR A 212 11.60 -20.36 15.16
N LEU A 213 12.09 -19.55 14.22
CA LEU A 213 11.31 -19.03 13.10
C LEU A 213 11.13 -20.09 11.99
N TYR A 214 9.88 -20.34 11.63
CA TYR A 214 9.48 -21.18 10.50
C TYR A 214 8.70 -20.36 9.48
N GLN A 215 8.86 -20.70 8.20
CA GLN A 215 8.01 -20.24 7.11
C GLN A 215 7.02 -21.35 6.79
N TYR A 216 5.79 -20.96 6.45
CA TYR A 216 4.75 -21.84 5.95
C TYR A 216 4.63 -21.65 4.43
N SER A 217 4.62 -22.76 3.67
CA SER A 217 4.46 -22.74 2.20
C SER A 217 4.04 -24.11 1.67
N ASP A 218 3.07 -24.15 0.74
CA ASP A 218 2.61 -25.35 0.02
C ASP A 218 2.30 -26.58 0.89
N GLY A 219 1.66 -26.39 2.05
CA GLY A 219 1.37 -27.49 2.98
C GLY A 219 2.54 -27.91 3.89
N THR A 220 3.68 -27.20 3.82
CA THR A 220 4.93 -27.55 4.48
C THR A 220 5.48 -26.42 5.34
N THR A 221 6.29 -26.77 6.34
CA THR A 221 6.98 -25.83 7.23
C THR A 221 8.49 -25.92 7.04
N THR A 222 9.12 -24.85 6.57
CA THR A 222 10.59 -24.76 6.42
C THR A 222 11.17 -23.96 7.58
N GLN A 223 12.29 -24.42 8.15
CA GLN A 223 13.00 -23.64 9.15
C GLN A 223 13.76 -22.50 8.44
N VAL A 224 13.50 -21.26 8.83
CA VAL A 224 14.07 -20.07 8.16
C VAL A 224 15.50 -19.83 8.61
N ASN A 225 15.70 -19.77 9.93
CA ASN A 225 17.01 -19.51 10.54
C ASN A 225 17.21 -20.35 11.81
N TYR A 226 18.39 -20.22 12.41
CA TYR A 226 18.77 -20.90 13.67
C TYR A 226 18.78 -19.95 14.86
N LEU A 227 18.03 -18.83 14.79
CA LEU A 227 17.89 -17.89 15.90
C LEU A 227 16.80 -18.38 16.87
N THR A 228 17.04 -18.15 18.16
CA THR A 228 16.04 -18.24 19.22
C THR A 228 15.50 -16.84 19.45
N LEU A 229 14.26 -16.61 19.05
CA LEU A 229 13.54 -15.34 19.19
C LEU A 229 12.94 -15.19 20.60
N PRO A 230 12.43 -13.99 20.95
CA PRO A 230 11.67 -13.79 22.18
C PRO A 230 10.40 -14.65 22.24
N SER A 231 9.88 -14.91 23.43
CA SER A 231 8.53 -15.49 23.62
C SER A 231 7.41 -14.44 23.60
N ASP A 232 7.77 -13.17 23.52
CA ASP A 232 6.86 -12.02 23.46
C ASP A 232 6.86 -11.49 22.01
N PRO A 233 5.73 -11.56 21.28
CA PRO A 233 5.67 -11.18 19.88
C PRO A 233 6.03 -9.71 19.65
N LEU A 234 5.74 -8.82 20.60
CA LEU A 234 6.04 -7.39 20.45
C LEU A 234 7.56 -7.13 20.34
N LEU A 235 8.40 -8.06 20.80
CA LEU A 235 9.85 -7.93 20.77
C LEU A 235 10.50 -8.43 19.45
N CYS A 236 9.71 -8.80 18.44
CA CYS A 236 10.23 -9.08 17.10
C CYS A 236 9.28 -8.63 15.99
N ALA A 237 9.85 -8.20 14.86
CA ALA A 237 9.10 -7.78 13.67
C ALA A 237 9.88 -8.13 12.40
N LEU A 238 9.20 -8.14 11.25
CA LEU A 238 9.87 -7.95 9.96
C LEU A 238 9.83 -6.46 9.58
N ASP A 239 10.81 -5.99 8.81
CA ASP A 239 10.73 -4.72 8.09
C ASP A 239 10.15 -4.92 6.67
N ARG A 240 9.93 -3.82 5.94
CA ARG A 240 9.36 -3.84 4.58
C ARG A 240 10.29 -4.47 3.52
N GLU A 241 11.49 -4.88 3.91
CA GLU A 241 12.47 -5.59 3.09
C GLU A 241 12.59 -7.09 3.51
N GLU A 242 11.78 -7.54 4.47
CA GLU A 242 11.80 -8.86 5.14
C GLU A 242 13.03 -9.10 6.04
N HIS A 243 13.65 -8.05 6.57
CA HIS A 243 14.68 -8.21 7.60
C HIS A 243 14.05 -8.41 8.98
N LEU A 244 14.59 -9.38 9.72
CA LEU A 244 14.12 -9.77 11.04
C LEU A 244 14.76 -8.87 12.11
N LEU A 245 13.92 -8.16 12.85
CA LEU A 245 14.29 -7.30 13.96
C LEU A 245 14.05 -8.02 15.28
N TYR A 246 15.07 -8.04 16.16
CA TYR A 246 14.98 -8.71 17.47
C TYR A 246 15.99 -8.15 18.48
N PRO A 247 15.76 -8.27 19.81
CA PRO A 247 16.70 -7.84 20.83
C PRO A 247 17.98 -8.69 20.84
N GLY A 248 19.13 -8.02 20.78
CA GLY A 248 20.45 -8.61 21.03
C GLY A 248 20.88 -8.49 22.49
N SER A 249 22.17 -8.69 22.74
CA SER A 249 22.77 -8.41 24.04
C SER A 249 22.88 -6.91 24.32
N ASP A 250 23.08 -6.54 25.59
CA ASP A 250 23.47 -5.19 26.05
C ASP A 250 22.55 -4.05 25.53
N ASN A 251 21.23 -4.27 25.59
CA ASN A 251 20.18 -3.36 25.09
C ASN A 251 20.38 -2.93 23.62
N THR A 252 20.85 -3.83 22.76
CA THR A 252 20.84 -3.61 21.30
C THR A 252 19.57 -4.17 20.66
N LEU A 253 19.10 -3.52 19.61
CA LEU A 253 18.24 -4.13 18.60
C LEU A 253 19.14 -4.58 17.43
N GLN A 254 18.92 -5.79 16.96
CA GLN A 254 19.64 -6.41 15.83
C GLN A 254 18.73 -6.43 14.60
N CYS A 255 19.33 -6.28 13.42
CA CYS A 255 18.70 -6.51 12.12
C CYS A 255 19.49 -7.57 11.35
N VAL A 256 18.79 -8.61 10.90
CA VAL A 256 19.35 -9.72 10.11
C VAL A 256 18.46 -10.02 8.91
N SER A 257 19.03 -10.52 7.83
CA SER A 257 18.23 -11.13 6.77
C SER A 257 17.62 -12.45 7.26
N LEU A 258 16.57 -12.94 6.58
CA LEU A 258 15.99 -14.26 6.87
C LEU A 258 17.01 -15.41 6.82
N SER A 259 18.11 -15.28 6.05
CA SER A 259 19.19 -16.28 6.00
C SER A 259 20.13 -16.25 7.23
N GLY A 260 19.96 -15.27 8.13
CA GLY A 260 20.78 -15.08 9.32
C GLY A 260 22.05 -14.25 9.11
N GLU A 261 22.18 -13.54 8.00
CA GLU A 261 23.27 -12.55 7.81
C GLU A 261 22.97 -11.28 8.61
N SER A 262 23.94 -10.79 9.38
CA SER A 262 23.78 -9.57 10.19
C SER A 262 23.96 -8.33 9.33
N LEU A 263 22.92 -7.50 9.26
CA LEU A 263 22.83 -6.32 8.42
C LEU A 263 23.11 -5.04 9.22
N GLY A 264 22.69 -5.01 10.49
CA GLY A 264 22.96 -3.88 11.39
C GLY A 264 22.60 -4.14 12.85
N SER A 265 22.99 -3.21 13.71
CA SER A 265 22.52 -3.15 15.10
C SER A 265 22.49 -1.72 15.61
N VAL A 266 21.56 -1.42 16.53
CA VAL A 266 21.36 -0.11 17.14
C VAL A 266 21.31 -0.27 18.66
N SER A 267 22.07 0.53 19.40
CA SER A 267 22.00 0.58 20.87
C SER A 267 20.81 1.41 21.34
N LEU A 268 19.98 0.83 22.20
CA LEU A 268 18.80 1.48 22.78
C LEU A 268 19.16 2.11 24.14
N ARG A 269 18.59 3.29 24.41
CA ARG A 269 18.83 4.04 25.67
C ARG A 269 18.13 3.42 26.90
N GLY A 270 17.03 2.69 26.68
CA GLY A 270 16.17 2.11 27.72
C GLY A 270 15.83 0.64 27.46
N THR A 271 14.79 0.14 28.13
CA THR A 271 14.28 -1.24 27.95
C THR A 271 13.39 -1.30 26.71
N LEU A 272 13.67 -2.20 25.76
CA LEU A 272 12.77 -2.47 24.63
C LEU A 272 11.45 -3.05 25.13
N LEU A 273 10.32 -2.51 24.65
CA LEU A 273 8.98 -3.03 24.94
C LEU A 273 8.21 -3.45 23.67
N ALA A 274 8.45 -2.79 22.53
CA ALA A 274 7.93 -3.24 21.24
C ALA A 274 8.81 -2.78 20.06
N VAL A 275 8.77 -3.50 18.94
CA VAL A 275 9.46 -3.16 17.69
C VAL A 275 8.54 -3.37 16.47
N CYS A 276 8.70 -2.51 15.46
CA CYS A 276 8.18 -2.62 14.10
C CYS A 276 9.29 -2.19 13.10
N GLY A 277 9.09 -2.37 11.80
CA GLY A 277 10.15 -2.22 10.77
C GLY A 277 11.07 -0.99 10.89
N ASN A 278 10.50 0.20 11.10
CA ASN A 278 11.22 1.47 11.21
C ASN A 278 11.14 2.10 12.61
N GLY A 279 10.65 1.40 13.64
CA GLY A 279 10.37 2.01 14.94
C GLY A 279 10.42 1.03 16.12
N ALA A 280 10.83 1.52 17.29
CA ALA A 280 10.69 0.79 18.55
C ALA A 280 10.14 1.68 19.66
N ILE A 281 9.34 1.08 20.55
CA ILE A 281 8.94 1.67 21.82
C ILE A 281 9.90 1.14 22.90
N ILE A 282 10.55 2.07 23.59
CA ILE A 282 11.36 1.78 24.78
C ILE A 282 10.74 2.43 26.02
N GLN A 283 10.94 1.81 27.17
CA GLN A 283 10.73 2.45 28.47
C GLN A 283 12.04 3.03 29.01
N GLU A 284 11.96 4.27 29.49
CA GLU A 284 13.00 4.87 30.32
C GLU A 284 12.35 5.82 31.33
N GLU A 285 12.76 5.72 32.60
CA GLU A 285 12.06 6.34 33.73
C GLU A 285 10.56 5.99 33.71
N ASP A 286 9.69 6.99 33.88
CA ASP A 286 8.23 6.85 33.90
C ASP A 286 7.58 7.09 32.51
N TYR A 287 8.33 6.94 31.41
CA TYR A 287 7.89 7.33 30.06
C TYR A 287 8.12 6.25 28.98
N TYR A 288 7.17 6.17 28.05
CA TYR A 288 7.33 5.50 26.77
C TYR A 288 7.98 6.46 25.76
N TRP A 289 9.02 6.00 25.09
CA TRP A 289 9.72 6.72 24.03
C TRP A 289 9.67 5.94 22.73
N PHE A 290 9.28 6.59 21.65
CA PHE A 290 9.47 6.08 20.29
C PHE A 290 10.90 6.43 19.83
N THR A 291 11.63 5.44 19.33
CA THR A 291 12.86 5.64 18.56
C THR A 291 12.61 5.19 17.12
N PRO A 292 12.73 6.08 16.13
CA PRO A 292 12.87 5.65 14.74
C PRO A 292 14.15 4.82 14.62
N ILE A 293 14.09 3.78 13.79
CA ILE A 293 15.20 2.88 13.52
C ILE A 293 15.54 3.00 12.04
N GLN A 294 16.81 3.29 11.75
CA GLN A 294 17.35 3.31 10.39
C GLN A 294 18.68 2.58 10.43
N PHE A 295 18.67 1.27 10.13
CA PHE A 295 19.89 0.49 9.94
C PHE A 295 20.60 0.93 8.66
N PHE A 296 19.82 1.22 7.62
CA PHE A 296 20.28 1.72 6.33
C PHE A 296 20.00 3.22 6.26
N GLN A 297 21.02 4.04 6.55
CA GLN A 297 20.99 5.42 6.09
C GLN A 297 21.26 5.43 4.58
N GLU A 298 20.32 5.94 3.79
CA GLU A 298 20.69 6.50 2.49
C GLU A 298 21.87 7.47 2.70
N PRO A 299 22.90 7.46 1.84
CA PRO A 299 24.04 8.35 2.00
C PRO A 299 23.57 9.79 1.84
N VAL A 300 23.44 10.49 2.98
CA VAL A 300 22.87 11.85 3.09
C VAL A 300 23.28 12.72 1.90
N THR A 301 22.34 12.93 0.97
CA THR A 301 22.59 13.71 -0.25
C THR A 301 23.17 15.06 0.18
N PRO A 302 24.44 15.36 -0.17
CA PRO A 302 25.17 16.42 0.49
C PRO A 302 24.47 17.75 0.24
N THR A 303 24.00 18.39 1.32
CA THR A 303 23.28 19.67 1.27
C THR A 303 24.04 20.60 0.33
N PRO A 304 23.41 21.11 -0.75
CA PRO A 304 24.14 21.76 -1.84
C PRO A 304 24.99 22.88 -1.27
N VAL A 305 26.32 22.70 -1.37
CA VAL A 305 27.30 23.57 -0.69
C VAL A 305 27.01 25.00 -1.10
N ALA A 306 26.70 25.85 -0.11
CA ALA A 306 26.23 27.20 -0.34
C ALA A 306 27.12 27.91 -1.34
N THR A 307 26.54 28.22 -2.52
CA THR A 307 27.28 28.73 -3.68
C THR A 307 28.13 29.91 -3.25
N PRO A 308 29.45 29.91 -3.47
CA PRO A 308 30.33 30.93 -2.92
C PRO A 308 29.85 32.31 -3.39
N THR A 309 29.59 33.19 -2.42
CA THR A 309 29.09 34.55 -2.67
C THR A 309 29.96 35.21 -3.73
N PRO A 310 29.39 35.71 -4.85
CA PRO A 310 30.19 36.19 -5.97
C PRO A 310 31.16 37.28 -5.50
N GLU A 311 32.44 37.06 -5.79
CA GLU A 311 33.51 37.96 -5.36
C GLU A 311 33.31 39.34 -6.00
N VAL A 312 33.51 40.41 -5.21
CA VAL A 312 33.15 41.77 -5.62
C VAL A 312 34.00 42.20 -6.81
N THR A 313 33.38 42.32 -7.98
CA THR A 313 34.05 42.75 -9.21
C THR A 313 34.67 44.14 -9.01
N PRO A 314 35.97 44.32 -9.30
CA PRO A 314 36.62 45.62 -9.13
C PRO A 314 36.01 46.66 -10.07
N THR A 315 35.83 47.87 -9.57
CA THR A 315 35.33 49.03 -10.32
C THR A 315 36.21 49.29 -11.55
N PRO A 316 35.64 49.45 -12.77
CA PRO A 316 36.45 49.69 -13.96
C PRO A 316 37.18 51.04 -13.91
N GLU A 317 38.41 51.06 -14.42
CA GLU A 317 39.21 52.29 -14.53
C GLU A 317 38.61 53.30 -15.51
N VAL A 318 38.92 54.58 -15.29
CA VAL A 318 38.38 55.70 -16.07
C VAL A 318 39.02 55.75 -17.46
N THR A 319 38.19 55.61 -18.49
CA THR A 319 38.62 55.76 -19.89
C THR A 319 38.95 57.23 -20.24
N PRO A 320 40.04 57.50 -20.97
CA PRO A 320 40.41 58.86 -21.37
C PRO A 320 39.47 59.40 -22.46
N THR A 321 39.27 60.73 -22.46
CA THR A 321 38.44 61.45 -23.43
C THR A 321 38.99 61.37 -24.85
N PRO A 322 38.15 61.18 -25.89
CA PRO A 322 38.57 61.18 -27.28
C PRO A 322 38.93 62.58 -27.80
N GLU A 323 39.80 62.63 -28.81
CA GLU A 323 40.32 63.86 -29.41
C GLU A 323 39.44 64.38 -30.57
N VAL A 324 39.61 65.65 -30.97
CA VAL A 324 38.68 66.39 -31.84
C VAL A 324 38.86 66.08 -33.33
N THR A 325 37.75 65.81 -34.03
CA THR A 325 37.73 65.61 -35.49
C THR A 325 37.66 66.94 -36.27
N PRO A 326 38.43 67.11 -37.36
CA PRO A 326 38.35 68.27 -38.25
C PRO A 326 37.18 68.17 -39.26
N THR A 327 36.79 69.32 -39.82
CA THR A 327 35.65 69.51 -40.73
C THR A 327 35.89 69.02 -42.18
N PRO A 328 34.81 68.69 -42.94
CA PRO A 328 34.89 68.17 -44.31
C PRO A 328 35.08 69.24 -45.38
N GLU A 329 35.57 68.82 -46.56
CA GLU A 329 35.69 69.64 -47.78
C GLU A 329 34.69 69.20 -48.88
N VAL A 330 34.66 69.93 -50.01
CA VAL A 330 33.48 70.06 -50.89
C VAL A 330 33.49 69.17 -52.14
N THR A 331 32.30 68.88 -52.68
CA THR A 331 31.99 68.04 -53.86
C THR A 331 32.33 68.67 -55.22
N PRO A 332 32.38 67.83 -56.27
CA PRO A 332 31.80 68.19 -57.57
C PRO A 332 30.94 67.09 -58.25
N THR A 333 30.05 67.49 -59.15
CA THR A 333 29.23 66.70 -60.14
C THR A 333 29.89 66.74 -61.55
N PRO A 334 29.41 66.09 -62.66
CA PRO A 334 28.13 65.39 -63.01
C PRO A 334 28.36 63.96 -63.63
N GLU A 335 27.68 63.32 -64.62
CA GLU A 335 26.58 63.65 -65.57
C GLU A 335 25.85 62.43 -66.23
N VAL A 336 24.50 62.38 -66.14
CA VAL A 336 23.42 62.05 -67.13
C VAL A 336 23.45 60.82 -68.13
N THR A 337 22.30 60.09 -68.19
CA THR A 337 21.71 59.18 -69.24
C THR A 337 22.27 57.76 -69.54
N PRO A 338 21.48 56.82 -70.16
CA PRO A 338 20.03 56.80 -70.52
C PRO A 338 19.19 55.53 -70.10
N THR A 339 17.88 55.58 -70.37
CA THR A 339 16.83 54.51 -70.38
C THR A 339 16.88 53.61 -71.65
N PRO A 340 16.13 52.47 -71.84
CA PRO A 340 14.81 52.03 -71.32
C PRO A 340 14.84 50.59 -70.68
N GLU A 341 13.81 49.72 -70.57
CA GLU A 341 12.46 49.61 -71.18
C GLU A 341 11.36 48.96 -70.26
N VAL A 342 10.36 48.22 -70.81
CA VAL A 342 8.93 48.38 -70.42
C VAL A 342 8.00 47.11 -70.41
N THR A 343 7.14 46.97 -69.38
CA THR A 343 5.84 46.17 -69.27
C THR A 343 5.89 44.61 -69.28
N PRO A 344 4.83 43.85 -68.84
CA PRO A 344 3.40 44.20 -68.66
C PRO A 344 2.69 43.79 -67.34
N THR A 345 1.35 43.90 -67.37
CA THR A 345 0.35 44.01 -66.28
C THR A 345 -0.46 42.72 -65.98
N PRO A 346 -1.31 42.67 -64.91
CA PRO A 346 -1.91 41.43 -64.39
C PRO A 346 -3.27 41.05 -64.99
N GLU A 347 -3.82 39.91 -64.56
CA GLU A 347 -5.18 39.43 -64.89
C GLU A 347 -5.98 39.00 -63.64
N VAL A 348 -7.29 38.71 -63.79
CA VAL A 348 -8.31 38.81 -62.73
C VAL A 348 -9.19 37.54 -62.63
N THR A 349 -9.80 37.33 -61.46
CA THR A 349 -10.75 36.24 -61.15
C THR A 349 -12.05 36.27 -61.96
N PRO A 350 -12.72 35.10 -62.09
CA PRO A 350 -14.18 35.06 -61.96
C PRO A 350 -14.71 33.96 -61.03
N THR A 351 -15.98 34.11 -60.61
CA THR A 351 -16.82 33.14 -59.88
C THR A 351 -17.99 32.67 -60.78
N PRO A 352 -19.14 32.15 -60.29
CA PRO A 352 -19.42 30.73 -60.04
C PRO A 352 -20.63 30.16 -60.84
N GLU A 353 -21.12 28.96 -60.45
CA GLU A 353 -22.38 28.29 -60.89
C GLU A 353 -22.38 27.75 -62.36
N VAL A 354 -23.28 26.86 -62.82
CA VAL A 354 -24.67 26.51 -62.42
C VAL A 354 -24.99 25.00 -62.57
N THR A 355 -26.05 24.54 -61.91
CA THR A 355 -26.78 23.25 -62.00
C THR A 355 -27.86 23.26 -63.12
N PRO A 356 -28.87 22.33 -63.26
CA PRO A 356 -29.05 20.89 -62.89
C PRO A 356 -29.68 19.97 -64.01
N THR A 357 -29.65 18.62 -63.84
CA THR A 357 -30.69 17.56 -64.20
C THR A 357 -31.37 17.48 -65.61
N PRO A 358 -32.27 16.50 -65.96
CA PRO A 358 -32.65 15.19 -65.36
C PRO A 358 -32.67 13.97 -66.34
N GLU A 359 -33.05 12.78 -65.80
CA GLU A 359 -33.80 11.63 -66.39
C GLU A 359 -33.43 10.94 -67.74
N VAL A 360 -33.38 9.58 -67.70
CA VAL A 360 -34.28 8.66 -68.44
C VAL A 360 -34.52 7.38 -67.62
N THR A 361 -35.74 6.81 -67.68
CA THR A 361 -36.11 5.44 -67.22
C THR A 361 -37.06 4.81 -68.27
N PRO A 362 -37.50 3.53 -68.22
CA PRO A 362 -36.98 2.29 -67.58
C PRO A 362 -36.88 1.09 -68.57
N THR A 363 -36.54 -0.12 -68.09
CA THR A 363 -37.20 -1.39 -68.49
C THR A 363 -36.98 -2.52 -67.45
N PRO A 364 -37.90 -3.51 -67.29
CA PRO A 364 -37.86 -4.51 -66.18
C PRO A 364 -37.60 -5.97 -66.61
N GLU A 365 -37.67 -6.89 -65.63
CA GLU A 365 -37.56 -8.37 -65.68
C GLU A 365 -36.17 -8.92 -66.05
N VAL A 366 -35.53 -9.75 -65.19
CA VAL A 366 -35.90 -11.16 -64.94
C VAL A 366 -35.86 -11.53 -63.45
N THR A 367 -36.79 -12.38 -62.98
CA THR A 367 -36.70 -13.06 -61.68
C THR A 367 -36.26 -14.53 -61.82
N PRO A 368 -35.15 -14.94 -61.20
CA PRO A 368 -34.94 -16.35 -60.85
C PRO A 368 -34.44 -16.57 -59.42
N THR A 369 -35.01 -17.56 -58.74
CA THR A 369 -34.55 -18.23 -57.50
C THR A 369 -34.38 -17.39 -56.21
N PRO A 370 -34.88 -17.88 -55.05
CA PRO A 370 -34.41 -17.40 -53.76
C PRO A 370 -32.99 -17.93 -53.51
N GLU A 371 -31.99 -17.06 -53.50
CA GLU A 371 -30.68 -17.42 -52.95
C GLU A 371 -30.75 -17.57 -51.44
N VAL A 372 -29.82 -18.34 -50.89
CA VAL A 372 -29.80 -18.71 -49.47
C VAL A 372 -29.71 -17.44 -48.63
N THR A 373 -30.54 -17.33 -47.59
CA THR A 373 -30.37 -16.30 -46.56
C THR A 373 -28.94 -16.37 -46.05
N PRO A 374 -28.11 -15.33 -46.22
CA PRO A 374 -26.81 -15.33 -45.56
C PRO A 374 -27.06 -15.51 -44.08
N SER A 375 -26.27 -16.35 -43.42
CA SER A 375 -26.14 -16.25 -41.96
C SER A 375 -25.91 -14.78 -41.63
N PRO A 376 -26.50 -14.22 -40.57
CA PRO A 376 -26.07 -12.91 -40.11
C PRO A 376 -24.54 -12.95 -40.00
N GLY A 377 -23.88 -12.01 -40.67
CA GLY A 377 -22.48 -11.74 -40.36
C GLY A 377 -22.38 -11.41 -38.87
N PRO A 378 -21.19 -11.57 -38.26
CA PRO A 378 -21.00 -11.06 -36.91
C PRO A 378 -21.52 -9.62 -36.87
N SER A 379 -22.36 -9.32 -35.87
CA SER A 379 -22.79 -7.94 -35.66
C SER A 379 -21.54 -7.07 -35.63
N PRO A 380 -21.52 -5.87 -36.25
CA PRO A 380 -20.48 -4.92 -35.92
C PRO A 380 -20.47 -4.79 -34.40
N GLU A 381 -19.30 -5.04 -33.84
CA GLU A 381 -19.03 -4.95 -32.40
C GLU A 381 -19.48 -3.57 -31.92
N PRO A 382 -20.21 -3.47 -30.79
CA PRO A 382 -20.71 -2.18 -30.34
C PRO A 382 -19.51 -1.25 -30.14
N SER A 383 -19.47 -0.14 -30.88
CA SER A 383 -18.43 0.88 -30.73
C SER A 383 -18.29 1.20 -29.24
N PRO A 384 -17.08 1.10 -28.65
CA PRO A 384 -16.93 1.16 -27.21
C PRO A 384 -17.47 2.48 -26.66
N PRO A 385 -18.06 2.46 -25.45
CA PRO A 385 -18.58 3.66 -24.82
C PRO A 385 -17.46 4.71 -24.63
N PRO A 386 -17.79 6.00 -24.58
CA PRO A 386 -16.79 7.06 -24.43
C PRO A 386 -16.05 6.87 -23.11
N THR A 387 -14.73 6.61 -23.19
CA THR A 387 -13.93 6.15 -22.07
C THR A 387 -13.84 7.23 -20.97
N PRO A 388 -14.25 6.94 -19.71
CA PRO A 388 -14.20 7.90 -18.62
C PRO A 388 -12.77 8.34 -18.29
N GLU A 389 -12.62 9.57 -17.80
CA GLU A 389 -11.35 10.11 -17.32
C GLU A 389 -10.72 9.19 -16.26
N GLY A 390 -9.56 8.59 -16.57
CA GLY A 390 -8.87 7.59 -15.74
C GLY A 390 -9.06 6.12 -16.14
N ILE A 391 -9.84 5.83 -17.20
CA ILE A 391 -9.91 4.50 -17.84
C ILE A 391 -9.42 4.64 -19.29
N VAL A 392 -8.64 3.66 -19.77
CA VAL A 392 -8.13 3.57 -21.15
C VAL A 392 -8.35 2.15 -21.66
N GLN A 393 -8.80 2.00 -22.90
CA GLN A 393 -8.95 0.68 -23.53
C GLN A 393 -7.80 0.41 -24.51
N GLU A 394 -7.02 -0.64 -24.25
CA GLU A 394 -5.92 -1.13 -25.10
C GLU A 394 -6.23 -2.57 -25.53
N GLY A 395 -6.99 -2.71 -26.62
CA GLY A 395 -7.45 -4.02 -27.11
C GLY A 395 -8.42 -4.69 -26.14
N ASP A 396 -8.04 -5.86 -25.65
CA ASP A 396 -8.78 -6.66 -24.67
C ASP A 396 -8.50 -6.21 -23.21
N TYR A 397 -7.67 -5.19 -23.00
CA TYR A 397 -7.41 -4.61 -21.67
C TYR A 397 -8.21 -3.32 -21.41
N LEU A 398 -8.69 -3.19 -20.16
CA LEU A 398 -9.10 -1.92 -19.58
C LEU A 398 -8.07 -1.50 -18.53
N ILE A 399 -7.24 -0.52 -18.90
CA ILE A 399 -6.18 0.04 -18.07
C ILE A 399 -6.72 1.22 -17.27
N MET A 400 -6.35 1.32 -15.99
CA MET A 400 -6.81 2.37 -15.09
C MET A 400 -5.80 2.71 -13.99
N SER A 401 -5.95 3.87 -13.34
CA SER A 401 -5.23 4.15 -12.09
C SER A 401 -5.91 3.47 -10.90
N ILE A 402 -5.14 3.28 -9.82
CA ILE A 402 -5.61 2.73 -8.54
C ILE A 402 -6.83 3.47 -7.95
N ASP A 403 -7.01 4.75 -8.28
CA ASP A 403 -8.15 5.58 -7.86
C ASP A 403 -9.49 5.20 -8.51
N VAL A 404 -9.50 4.33 -9.53
CA VAL A 404 -10.73 3.96 -10.24
C VAL A 404 -11.52 2.96 -9.40
N THR A 405 -12.58 3.46 -8.76
CA THR A 405 -13.50 2.63 -7.98
C THR A 405 -14.38 1.74 -8.87
N LEU A 406 -14.81 0.60 -8.31
CA LEU A 406 -15.78 -0.30 -8.95
C LEU A 406 -17.02 0.44 -9.48
N SER A 407 -17.58 1.40 -8.73
CA SER A 407 -18.73 2.19 -9.19
C SER A 407 -18.45 3.04 -10.44
N LYS A 408 -17.21 3.49 -10.63
CA LYS A 408 -16.77 4.23 -11.82
C LYS A 408 -16.60 3.30 -13.01
N LEU A 409 -16.04 2.10 -12.81
CA LEU A 409 -15.99 1.06 -13.84
C LEU A 409 -17.39 0.57 -14.25
N LEU A 410 -18.29 0.31 -13.30
CA LEU A 410 -19.68 -0.07 -13.62
C LEU A 410 -20.43 1.04 -14.38
N SER A 411 -20.05 2.31 -14.19
CA SER A 411 -20.60 3.43 -14.98
C SER A 411 -20.14 3.44 -16.45
N TYR A 412 -18.97 2.87 -16.76
CA TYR A 412 -18.46 2.73 -18.14
C TYR A 412 -19.36 1.81 -18.99
N PHE A 413 -19.86 0.73 -18.40
CA PHE A 413 -20.69 -0.26 -19.08
C PHE A 413 -22.19 0.10 -19.13
N SER A 414 -22.61 1.19 -18.48
CA SER A 414 -24.01 1.62 -18.44
C SER A 414 -24.54 1.92 -19.86
N PRO A 415 -25.74 1.43 -20.25
CA PRO A 415 -26.85 0.95 -19.42
C PRO A 415 -26.83 -0.55 -19.10
N ASP A 416 -25.85 -1.31 -19.59
CA ASP A 416 -25.83 -2.76 -19.44
C ASP A 416 -25.37 -3.16 -18.03
N ALA A 417 -25.93 -4.25 -17.49
CA ALA A 417 -25.40 -4.86 -16.29
C ALA A 417 -24.12 -5.63 -16.61
N VAL A 418 -23.07 -5.42 -15.82
CA VAL A 418 -21.79 -6.13 -15.91
C VAL A 418 -21.38 -6.56 -14.51
N GLU A 419 -21.03 -7.83 -14.38
CA GLU A 419 -20.37 -8.39 -13.21
C GLU A 419 -18.85 -8.27 -13.43
N VAL A 420 -18.13 -7.82 -12.39
CA VAL A 420 -16.66 -7.80 -12.37
C VAL A 420 -16.21 -9.01 -11.56
N CYS A 421 -15.31 -9.82 -12.10
CA CYS A 421 -14.90 -11.08 -11.48
C CYS A 421 -13.38 -11.13 -11.28
N ARG A 422 -12.93 -11.67 -10.14
CA ARG A 422 -11.52 -12.00 -9.89
C ARG A 422 -11.04 -13.18 -10.75
N PRO A 423 -9.71 -13.43 -10.85
CA PRO A 423 -9.16 -14.60 -11.54
C PRO A 423 -9.69 -15.97 -11.08
N ASP A 424 -10.18 -16.06 -9.84
CA ASP A 424 -10.80 -17.26 -9.27
C ASP A 424 -12.29 -17.45 -9.66
N GLY A 425 -12.90 -16.46 -10.31
CA GLY A 425 -14.31 -16.43 -10.67
C GLY A 425 -15.24 -15.83 -9.61
N THR A 426 -14.72 -15.28 -8.50
CA THR A 426 -15.55 -14.59 -7.50
C THR A 426 -16.01 -13.22 -8.00
N VAL A 427 -17.29 -12.91 -7.81
CA VAL A 427 -17.89 -11.61 -8.18
C VAL A 427 -17.47 -10.54 -7.17
N VAL A 428 -17.05 -9.38 -7.67
CA VAL A 428 -16.63 -8.22 -6.88
C VAL A 428 -17.83 -7.28 -6.72
N GLU A 429 -18.55 -7.40 -5.60
CA GLU A 429 -19.67 -6.50 -5.26
C GLU A 429 -19.20 -5.17 -4.62
N SER A 430 -18.02 -5.18 -3.98
CA SER A 430 -17.36 -4.01 -3.38
C SER A 430 -15.86 -4.24 -3.20
N GLY A 431 -15.08 -3.15 -3.16
CA GLY A 431 -13.63 -3.17 -2.94
C GLY A 431 -12.85 -2.35 -3.96
N HIS A 432 -11.52 -2.45 -3.90
CA HIS A 432 -10.62 -1.99 -4.95
C HIS A 432 -10.71 -2.90 -6.19
N LEU A 433 -10.35 -2.33 -7.35
CA LEU A 433 -10.13 -3.10 -8.57
C LEU A 433 -8.67 -3.57 -8.58
N ALA A 434 -8.41 -4.73 -9.18
CA ALA A 434 -7.08 -5.31 -9.29
C ALA A 434 -6.76 -5.76 -10.71
N THR A 435 -5.48 -5.80 -11.05
CA THR A 435 -4.95 -6.40 -12.27
C THR A 435 -5.34 -7.88 -12.35
N GLY A 436 -5.73 -8.33 -13.54
CA GLY A 436 -6.18 -9.71 -13.76
C GLY A 436 -7.64 -9.98 -13.40
N MET A 437 -8.35 -9.05 -12.74
CA MET A 437 -9.82 -9.08 -12.73
C MET A 437 -10.37 -9.02 -14.17
N THR A 438 -11.63 -9.41 -14.36
CA THR A 438 -12.31 -9.42 -15.66
C THR A 438 -13.65 -8.70 -15.60
N ALA A 439 -14.02 -8.04 -16.70
CA ALA A 439 -15.30 -7.37 -16.88
C ALA A 439 -15.79 -7.60 -18.32
N ARG A 440 -16.71 -8.57 -18.48
CA ARG A 440 -17.09 -9.16 -19.78
C ARG A 440 -15.87 -9.78 -20.51
N GLU A 441 -15.67 -9.41 -21.78
CA GLU A 441 -14.51 -9.71 -22.61
C GLU A 441 -13.19 -9.08 -22.14
N TYR A 442 -13.23 -8.05 -21.28
CA TYR A 442 -12.03 -7.30 -20.89
C TYR A 442 -11.32 -7.86 -19.66
N THR A 443 -10.00 -7.90 -19.72
CA THR A 443 -9.13 -8.04 -18.53
C THR A 443 -8.81 -6.65 -17.99
N LEU A 444 -8.91 -6.46 -16.67
CA LEU A 444 -8.54 -5.22 -16.00
C LEU A 444 -7.03 -5.18 -15.75
N VAL A 445 -6.45 -4.00 -15.91
CA VAL A 445 -5.05 -3.69 -15.60
C VAL A 445 -5.04 -2.43 -14.76
N VAL A 446 -4.58 -2.54 -13.52
CA VAL A 446 -4.45 -1.39 -12.62
C VAL A 446 -2.97 -1.01 -12.61
N LEU A 447 -2.65 0.21 -13.05
CA LEU A 447 -1.26 0.64 -13.23
C LEU A 447 -0.53 0.62 -11.89
N GLY A 448 0.58 -0.12 -11.84
CA GLY A 448 1.39 -0.38 -10.66
C GLY A 448 0.98 -1.58 -9.81
N ASP A 449 -0.25 -2.10 -9.93
CA ASP A 449 -0.67 -3.34 -9.26
C ASP A 449 -0.16 -4.55 -10.05
N CYS A 450 1.03 -5.00 -9.65
CA CYS A 450 1.83 -6.01 -10.33
C CYS A 450 1.74 -7.39 -9.64
N ASP A 451 1.21 -7.45 -8.41
CA ASP A 451 0.94 -8.71 -7.70
C ASP A 451 -0.54 -9.16 -7.76
N GLY A 452 -1.47 -8.26 -8.14
CA GLY A 452 -2.90 -8.55 -8.27
C GLY A 452 -3.69 -8.36 -6.97
N SER A 453 -3.10 -7.72 -5.96
CA SER A 453 -3.77 -7.38 -4.70
C SER A 453 -4.83 -6.28 -4.86
N GLY A 454 -4.72 -5.43 -5.89
CA GLY A 454 -5.53 -4.20 -5.98
C GLY A 454 -5.07 -3.11 -5.02
N SER A 455 -3.80 -3.15 -4.61
CA SER A 455 -3.12 -2.15 -3.77
C SER A 455 -1.74 -1.81 -4.37
N LEU A 456 -1.13 -0.69 -4.00
CA LEU A 456 0.23 -0.35 -4.43
C LEU A 456 1.21 -0.53 -3.27
N SER A 457 2.18 -1.43 -3.44
CA SER A 457 3.06 -1.87 -2.36
C SER A 457 4.47 -2.24 -2.83
N ASN A 458 5.37 -2.56 -1.88
CA ASN A 458 6.67 -3.14 -2.20
C ASN A 458 6.57 -4.58 -2.76
N LYS A 459 5.44 -5.28 -2.61
CA LYS A 459 5.21 -6.57 -3.29
C LYS A 459 5.18 -6.36 -4.80
N ASP A 460 4.50 -5.32 -5.27
CA ASP A 460 4.42 -4.93 -6.68
C ASP A 460 5.79 -4.55 -7.25
N LEU A 461 6.57 -3.78 -6.51
CA LEU A 461 7.92 -3.40 -6.92
C LEU A 461 8.83 -4.64 -7.10
N ARG A 462 8.64 -5.68 -6.27
CA ARG A 462 9.33 -6.97 -6.40
C ARG A 462 8.76 -7.81 -7.56
N ALA A 463 7.44 -7.80 -7.78
CA ALA A 463 6.82 -8.47 -8.93
C ALA A 463 7.30 -7.87 -10.26
N ALA A 464 7.31 -6.54 -10.37
CA ALA A 464 7.87 -5.80 -11.51
C ALA A 464 9.38 -6.07 -11.71
N GLN A 465 10.17 -6.21 -10.64
CA GLN A 465 11.57 -6.67 -10.74
C GLN A 465 11.69 -8.11 -11.27
N GLY A 466 10.78 -9.01 -10.87
CA GLY A 466 10.69 -10.36 -11.41
C GLY A 466 10.34 -10.39 -12.90
N LEU A 467 9.38 -9.55 -13.31
CA LEU A 467 8.99 -9.37 -14.72
C LEU A 467 10.15 -8.80 -15.56
N MET A 468 10.88 -7.80 -15.06
CA MET A 468 12.07 -7.23 -15.73
C MET A 468 13.17 -8.28 -15.99
N LEU A 469 13.23 -9.37 -15.21
CA LEU A 469 14.22 -10.43 -15.36
C LEU A 469 13.79 -11.56 -16.33
N ASN A 470 12.53 -11.57 -16.79
CA ASN A 470 11.94 -12.72 -17.48
C ASN A 470 11.47 -12.35 -18.91
N SER A 471 12.31 -12.63 -19.92
CA SER A 471 12.14 -12.11 -21.29
C SER A 471 11.04 -12.76 -22.13
N ASP A 472 10.39 -13.80 -21.64
CA ASP A 472 9.51 -14.69 -22.42
C ASP A 472 8.03 -14.51 -22.02
N ILE A 473 7.50 -13.28 -22.08
CA ILE A 473 6.08 -12.97 -21.79
C ILE A 473 5.50 -12.04 -22.89
N ASP A 474 4.80 -12.64 -23.86
CA ASP A 474 3.82 -11.92 -24.69
C ASP A 474 2.54 -11.69 -23.85
N SER A 475 2.10 -10.44 -23.72
CA SER A 475 0.76 -10.04 -23.22
C SER A 475 0.27 -10.69 -21.92
N ASP A 476 0.95 -10.40 -20.79
CA ASP A 476 0.41 -10.63 -19.45
C ASP A 476 -0.11 -9.30 -18.86
N PRO A 477 -1.33 -9.24 -18.28
CA PRO A 477 -1.84 -8.04 -17.61
C PRO A 477 -0.89 -7.49 -16.53
N TYR A 478 -0.17 -8.33 -15.78
CA TYR A 478 0.80 -7.88 -14.75
C TYR A 478 2.04 -7.24 -15.39
N HIS A 479 2.48 -7.70 -16.57
CA HIS A 479 3.52 -7.00 -17.33
C HIS A 479 3.03 -5.64 -17.87
N ARG A 480 1.74 -5.51 -18.22
CA ARG A 480 1.17 -4.21 -18.63
C ARG A 480 0.96 -3.27 -17.44
N ALA A 481 0.66 -3.78 -16.24
CA ALA A 481 0.59 -3.01 -15.00
C ALA A 481 1.96 -2.46 -14.56
N ALA A 482 3.03 -3.26 -14.75
CA ALA A 482 4.41 -2.87 -14.48
C ALA A 482 5.00 -1.89 -15.52
N ASP A 483 4.42 -1.78 -16.73
CA ASP A 483 4.76 -0.77 -17.74
C ASP A 483 4.12 0.60 -17.40
N MET A 484 4.74 1.26 -16.41
CA MET A 484 4.31 2.56 -15.90
C MET A 484 4.49 3.70 -16.90
N ASN A 485 5.44 3.59 -17.85
CA ASN A 485 5.70 4.63 -18.84
C ASN A 485 4.86 4.47 -20.13
N GLY A 486 4.45 3.24 -20.47
CA GLY A 486 3.61 2.92 -21.63
C GLY A 486 4.38 2.71 -22.94
N ASP A 487 5.67 2.33 -22.88
CA ASP A 487 6.47 2.00 -24.08
C ASP A 487 6.50 0.50 -24.42
N GLY A 488 5.85 -0.34 -23.60
CA GLY A 488 5.72 -1.77 -23.78
C GLY A 488 6.85 -2.61 -23.17
N ALA A 489 7.78 -1.99 -22.42
CA ALA A 489 8.88 -2.70 -21.77
C ALA A 489 8.96 -2.37 -20.28
N VAL A 490 8.96 -3.39 -19.42
CA VAL A 490 9.24 -3.19 -17.99
C VAL A 490 10.73 -2.92 -17.82
N THR A 491 11.09 -1.68 -17.49
CA THR A 491 12.49 -1.26 -17.32
C THR A 491 12.76 -0.70 -15.92
N THR A 492 14.03 -0.35 -15.65
CA THR A 492 14.41 0.37 -14.43
C THR A 492 13.78 1.77 -14.33
N LEU A 493 13.29 2.37 -15.43
CA LEU A 493 12.53 3.61 -15.37
C LEU A 493 11.16 3.37 -14.72
N ASP A 494 10.51 2.27 -15.08
CA ASP A 494 9.17 1.91 -14.60
C ASP A 494 9.19 1.51 -13.13
N LEU A 495 10.25 0.82 -12.69
CA LEU A 495 10.51 0.60 -11.26
C LEU A 495 10.67 1.91 -10.47
N ILE A 496 11.23 2.97 -11.08
CA ILE A 496 11.34 4.29 -10.45
C ILE A 496 9.98 5.01 -10.41
N LEU A 497 9.18 4.89 -11.48
CA LEU A 497 7.81 5.45 -11.52
C LEU A 497 6.88 4.74 -10.53
N LEU A 498 6.96 3.41 -10.44
CA LEU A 498 6.22 2.59 -9.47
C LEU A 498 6.63 2.93 -8.04
N ALA A 499 7.93 2.98 -7.74
CA ALA A 499 8.41 3.40 -6.42
C ALA A 499 7.97 4.83 -6.05
N GLN A 500 7.86 5.74 -7.02
CA GLN A 500 7.28 7.07 -6.79
C GLN A 500 5.78 6.97 -6.46
N SER A 501 5.01 6.18 -7.19
CA SER A 501 3.56 5.97 -6.97
C SER A 501 3.22 5.24 -5.67
N ILE A 502 4.14 4.42 -5.13
CA ILE A 502 4.03 3.79 -3.80
C ILE A 502 4.32 4.81 -2.67
N SER A 503 4.85 5.99 -2.99
CA SER A 503 5.31 7.02 -2.03
C SER A 503 4.57 8.36 -2.13
N SER A 504 3.41 8.40 -2.78
CA SER A 504 2.71 9.65 -3.18
C SER A 504 1.25 9.71 -2.77
#